data_AF-A0A2W5Q4X8-F1
#
_entry.id   AF-A0A2W5Q4X8-F1
#
_cell.length_a   1.000
_cell.length_b   1.000
_cell.length_c   1.000
_cell.angle_alpha   90.00
_cell.angle_beta   90.00
_cell.angle_gamma   90.00
#
_symmetry.space_group_name_H-M   'P 1'
#
loop_
_entity.id
_entity.type
_entity.pdbx_description
1 polymer ?
#
loop_
_entity_poly.entity_id
_entity_poly.type
_entity_poly.pdbx_seq_one_letter_code
_entity_poly.pdbx_strand_id
1 'polypeptide(L)'
;VSVTHFLAIPEMVAVTDYCATLPRQICRRLAGDPRLKVLPTPVDLGRFPVEMAWHVRHRHDPAHRWLRALVAEVAAELAAHEAPAG
;
A
#
# COMPACT_ATOMS: atom_id res chain seq x y z
N VAL A 1 -18.10 -8.74 8.39
CA VAL A 1 -17.01 -9.70 8.66
C VAL A 1 -15.71 -8.93 8.86
N SER A 2 -14.82 -9.38 9.74
CA SER A 2 -13.51 -8.76 9.95
C SER A 2 -12.41 -9.77 9.69
N VAL A 3 -11.33 -9.35 9.03
CA VAL A 3 -10.15 -10.16 8.74
C VAL A 3 -8.90 -9.42 9.19
N THR A 4 -7.82 -10.15 9.51
CA THR A 4 -6.57 -9.57 10.00
C THR A 4 -5.58 -9.18 8.90
N HIS A 5 -5.78 -9.67 7.67
CA HIS A 5 -4.86 -9.46 6.55
C HIS A 5 -5.59 -9.20 5.24
N PHE A 6 -5.03 -8.30 4.42
CA PHE A 6 -5.62 -7.90 3.14
C PHE A 6 -5.67 -9.01 2.09
N LEU A 7 -4.81 -10.03 2.18
CA LEU A 7 -4.72 -11.11 1.18
C LEU A 7 -5.98 -11.96 1.07
N ALA A 8 -6.79 -12.04 2.12
CA ALA A 8 -8.04 -12.82 2.10
C ALA A 8 -9.22 -12.06 1.46
N ILE A 9 -9.11 -10.74 1.32
CA ILE A 9 -10.22 -9.88 0.89
C ILE A 9 -10.64 -10.13 -0.57
N PRO A 10 -9.73 -10.25 -1.55
CA PRO A 10 -10.09 -10.50 -2.95
C PRO A 10 -10.99 -11.74 -3.11
N GLU A 11 -10.61 -12.86 -2.50
CA GLU A 11 -11.36 -14.11 -2.61
C GLU A 11 -12.73 -14.03 -1.93
N MET A 12 -12.82 -13.35 -0.79
CA MET A 12 -14.10 -13.16 -0.08
C MET A 12 -15.05 -12.26 -0.86
N VAL A 13 -14.56 -11.12 -1.37
CA VAL A 13 -15.37 -10.17 -2.16
C VAL A 13 -15.81 -10.79 -3.49
N ALA A 14 -14.97 -11.62 -4.12
CA ALA A 14 -15.30 -12.24 -5.40
C ALA A 14 -16.50 -13.22 -5.35
N VAL A 15 -16.88 -13.72 -4.18
CA VAL A 15 -17.94 -14.73 -4.01
C VAL A 15 -19.08 -14.28 -3.08
N THR A 16 -19.11 -13.00 -2.70
CA THR A 16 -20.13 -12.43 -1.81
C THR A 16 -20.59 -11.07 -2.34
N ASP A 17 -21.70 -10.55 -1.81
CA ASP A 17 -22.16 -9.19 -2.12
C ASP A 17 -21.46 -8.11 -1.27
N TYR A 18 -20.24 -8.38 -0.79
CA TYR A 18 -19.49 -7.45 0.05
C TYR A 18 -18.66 -6.48 -0.77
N CYS A 19 -18.31 -5.36 -0.15
CA CYS A 19 -17.28 -4.45 -0.63
C CYS A 19 -16.26 -4.17 0.48
N ALA A 20 -15.07 -3.71 0.09
CA ALA A 20 -14.01 -3.39 1.02
C ALA A 20 -13.26 -2.13 0.59
N THR A 21 -12.86 -1.32 1.56
CA THR A 21 -11.98 -0.17 1.37
C THR A 21 -10.56 -0.59 1.68
N LEU A 22 -9.64 -0.42 0.72
CA LEU A 22 -8.24 -0.84 0.83
C LEU A 22 -7.30 0.31 0.44
N PRO A 23 -6.03 0.30 0.90
CA PRO A 23 -5.01 1.19 0.38
C PRO A 23 -4.90 1.12 -1.15
N ARG A 24 -4.76 2.29 -1.80
CA ARG A 24 -4.73 2.44 -3.27
C ARG A 24 -3.74 1.48 -3.95
N GLN A 25 -2.56 1.28 -3.37
CA GLN A 25 -1.53 0.40 -3.92
C GLN A 25 -2.00 -1.07 -3.99
N ILE A 26 -2.81 -1.53 -3.02
CA ILE A 26 -3.40 -2.87 -3.05
C ILE A 26 -4.46 -2.93 -4.14
N CYS A 27 -5.37 -1.94 -4.21
CA CYS A 27 -6.37 -1.88 -5.28
C CYS A 27 -5.75 -1.92 -6.68
N ARG A 28 -4.62 -1.22 -6.91
CA ARG A 28 -3.90 -1.27 -8.19
C ARG A 28 -3.47 -2.69 -8.57
N ARG A 29 -2.97 -3.48 -7.61
CA ARG A 29 -2.60 -4.88 -7.85
C ARG A 29 -3.81 -5.78 -8.14
N LEU A 30 -4.96 -5.44 -7.57
CA LEU A 30 -6.21 -6.19 -7.77
C LEU A 30 -6.98 -5.76 -9.02
N ALA A 31 -6.64 -4.62 -9.63
CA ALA A 31 -7.36 -4.10 -10.79
C ALA A 31 -7.31 -5.01 -12.02
N GLY A 32 -6.36 -5.96 -12.08
CA GLY A 32 -6.28 -6.98 -13.13
C GLY A 32 -7.12 -8.22 -12.89
N ASP A 33 -7.72 -8.41 -11.71
CA ASP A 33 -8.60 -9.54 -11.44
C ASP A 33 -9.99 -9.30 -12.07
N PRO A 34 -10.43 -10.09 -13.06
CA PRO A 34 -11.70 -9.85 -13.76
C PRO A 34 -12.94 -10.06 -12.88
N ARG A 35 -12.79 -10.68 -11.70
CA ARG A 35 -13.89 -10.88 -10.73
C ARG A 35 -14.15 -9.63 -9.89
N LEU A 36 -13.24 -8.65 -9.92
CA LEU A 36 -13.27 -7.49 -9.03
C LEU A 36 -13.40 -6.19 -9.81
N LYS A 37 -14.06 -5.21 -9.19
CA LYS A 37 -14.14 -3.85 -9.70
C LYS A 37 -13.57 -2.88 -8.67
N VAL A 38 -12.51 -2.16 -9.06
CA VAL A 38 -11.95 -1.07 -8.26
C VAL A 38 -12.72 0.20 -8.55
N LEU A 39 -13.29 0.82 -7.51
CA LEU A 39 -14.09 2.03 -7.59
C LEU A 39 -13.42 3.19 -6.83
N PRO A 40 -13.72 4.46 -7.18
CA PRO A 40 -13.38 5.57 -6.30
C PRO A 40 -14.12 5.45 -4.96
N THR A 41 -13.52 5.96 -3.90
CA THR A 41 -14.17 6.00 -2.59
C THR A 41 -15.29 7.05 -2.62
N PRO A 42 -16.43 6.81 -1.95
CA PRO A 42 -17.57 7.73 -1.96
C PRO A 42 -17.32 9.01 -1.14
N VAL A 43 -16.27 9.01 -0.33
CA VAL A 43 -15.81 10.13 0.49
C VAL A 43 -14.29 10.23 0.42
N ASP A 44 -13.74 11.39 0.76
CA ASP A 44 -12.32 11.56 1.02
C ASP A 44 -11.96 10.87 2.34
N LEU A 45 -11.04 9.92 2.28
CA LEU A 45 -10.55 9.16 3.44
C LEU A 45 -9.23 9.72 3.98
N GLY A 46 -8.69 10.75 3.34
CA GLY A 46 -7.36 11.29 3.63
C GLY A 46 -6.24 10.35 3.18
N ARG A 47 -5.02 10.71 3.58
CA ARG A 47 -3.81 9.92 3.37
C ARG A 47 -3.18 9.60 4.71
N PHE A 48 -2.57 8.42 4.82
CA PHE A 48 -1.76 8.06 5.97
C PHE A 48 -0.29 7.98 5.54
N PRO A 49 0.64 8.48 6.36
CA PRO A 49 2.06 8.38 6.05
C PRO A 49 2.54 6.93 6.21
N VAL A 50 3.50 6.53 5.37
CA VAL A 50 4.24 5.28 5.52
C VAL A 50 5.63 5.67 6.00
N GLU A 51 5.94 5.30 7.24
CA GLU A 51 7.16 5.71 7.92
C GLU A 51 8.11 4.53 8.15
N MET A 52 9.41 4.83 8.15
CA MET A 52 10.44 3.88 8.52
C MET A 52 10.89 4.14 9.96
N ALA A 53 10.80 3.12 10.81
CA ALA A 53 11.23 3.19 12.20
C ALA A 53 12.45 2.30 12.45
N TRP A 54 13.35 2.76 13.32
CA TRP A 54 14.48 1.98 13.81
C TRP A 54 14.80 2.36 15.25
N HIS A 55 15.43 1.45 15.97
CA HIS A 55 15.89 1.71 17.33
C HIS A 55 17.06 2.71 17.34
N VAL A 56 17.11 3.62 18.31
CA VAL A 56 18.16 4.67 18.42
C VAL A 56 19.59 4.12 18.37
N ARG A 57 19.83 2.93 18.92
CA ARG A 57 21.13 2.24 18.87
C ARG A 57 21.69 2.05 17.45
N HIS A 58 20.79 1.94 16.47
CA HIS A 58 21.13 1.70 15.06
C HIS A 58 21.18 3.00 14.24
N ARG A 59 21.12 4.16 14.91
CA ARG A 59 21.15 5.46 14.22
C ARG A 59 22.42 5.64 13.40
N HIS A 60 23.57 5.24 13.96
CA HIS A 60 24.89 5.46 13.37
C HIS A 60 25.51 4.20 12.75
N ASP A 61 24.84 3.05 12.83
CA ASP A 61 25.32 1.81 12.21
C ASP A 61 25.39 1.97 10.67
N PRO A 62 26.56 1.73 10.03
CA PRO A 62 26.74 1.95 8.60
C PRO A 62 25.82 1.10 7.71
N ALA A 63 25.60 -0.17 8.06
CA ALA A 63 24.76 -1.07 7.27
C ALA A 63 23.28 -0.65 7.35
N HIS A 64 22.81 -0.27 8.55
CA HIS A 64 21.49 0.30 8.73
C HIS A 64 21.33 1.61 7.95
N ARG A 65 22.31 2.52 8.01
CA ARG A 65 22.26 3.78 7.25
C ARG A 65 22.15 3.54 5.75
N TRP A 66 22.96 2.63 5.21
CA TRP A 66 22.91 2.24 3.81
C TRP A 66 21.54 1.69 3.43
N LEU A 67 21.00 0.73 4.19
CA LEU A 67 19.70 0.14 3.89
C LEU A 67 18.57 1.17 3.95
N ARG A 68 18.55 2.05 4.95
CA ARG A 68 17.54 3.11 5.08
C ARG A 68 17.60 4.07 3.90
N ALA A 69 18.81 4.43 3.45
CA ALA A 69 18.99 5.28 2.27
C ALA A 69 18.48 4.59 1.00
N LEU A 70 18.84 3.32 0.78
CA LEU A 70 18.40 2.54 -0.37
C LEU A 70 16.87 2.40 -0.43
N VAL A 71 16.23 2.09 0.71
CA VAL A 71 14.77 1.99 0.75
C VAL A 71 14.11 3.35 0.48
N ALA A 72 14.67 4.45 1.01
CA ALA A 72 14.15 5.79 0.75
C ALA A 72 14.29 6.18 -0.73
N GLU A 73 15.41 5.84 -1.36
CA GLU A 73 15.66 6.06 -2.80
C GLU A 73 14.64 5.30 -3.65
N VAL A 74 14.51 3.99 -3.45
CA VAL A 74 13.56 3.16 -4.20
C VAL A 74 12.10 3.59 -3.95
N ALA A 75 11.76 3.97 -2.72
CA ALA A 75 10.42 4.47 -2.41
C ALA A 75 10.12 5.80 -3.12
N ALA A 76 11.10 6.70 -3.22
CA ALA A 76 10.97 7.95 -3.95
C ALA A 76 10.80 7.72 -5.46
N GLU A 77 11.54 6.77 -6.04
CA GLU A 77 11.36 6.36 -7.43
C GLU A 77 9.96 5.83 -7.67
N LEU A 78 9.46 4.92 -6.83
CA LEU A 78 8.10 4.39 -6.95
C LEU A 78 7.06 5.51 -6.86
N ALA A 79 7.21 6.44 -5.92
CA ALA A 79 6.30 7.58 -5.79
C ALA A 79 6.31 8.49 -7.03
N ALA A 80 7.47 8.68 -7.68
CA ALA A 80 7.59 9.44 -8.91
C ALA A 80 6.89 8.77 -10.10
N HIS A 81 6.96 7.44 -10.20
CA HIS A 81 6.22 6.66 -11.21
C HIS A 81 4.70 6.62 -10.96
N GLU A 82 4.26 6.94 -9.74
CA GLU A 82 2.85 7.01 -9.38
C GLU A 82 2.21 8.39 -9.59
N ALA A 83 2.98 9.40 -10.02
CA ALA A 83 2.44 10.69 -10.42
C ALA A 83 1.38 10.51 -11.51
N PRO A 84 0.20 11.15 -11.39
CA PRO A 84 -0.86 10.97 -12.38
C PRO A 84 -0.34 11.46 -13.74
N ALA A 85 -0.41 10.60 -14.76
CA ALA A 85 -0.69 11.12 -16.10
C ALA A 85 -2.01 11.88 -15.96
N GLY A 86 -1.99 13.15 -16.36
CA GLY A 86 -3.03 14.16 -16.05
C GLY A 86 -4.47 13.73 -16.31
#